data_AF-A0A3D2CAW9-F1
#
_entry.id   AF-A0A3D2CAW9-F1
#
_cell.length_a   1.000
_cell.length_b   1.000
_cell.length_c   1.000
_cell.angle_alpha   90.00
_cell.angle_beta   90.00
_cell.angle_gamma   90.00
#
_symmetry.space_group_name_H-M   'P 1'
#
loop_
_entity.id
_entity.type
_entity.pdbx_description
1 polymer ?
#
loop_
_entity_poly.entity_id
_entity_poly.type
_entity_poly.pdbx_seq_one_letter_code
_entity_poly.pdbx_strand_id
1 'polypeptide(L)' 'LGVFSVLMEVAWLRSRGGRFHYLGLYVDSCRHLNYKAAYFPHERFFDGSWMPFPDKASMGSVSVRRPAVGELP' A
#
# COMPACT_ATOMS: atom_id res chain seq x y z
N LEU A 1 10.32 -3.85 -13.71
CA LEU A 1 11.39 -3.50 -12.74
C LEU A 1 10.83 -3.27 -11.34
N GLY A 2 9.81 -2.42 -11.14
CA GLY A 2 9.30 -2.09 -9.79
C GLY A 2 8.89 -3.28 -8.91
N VAL A 3 8.26 -4.33 -9.45
CA VAL A 3 7.91 -5.55 -8.69
C VAL A 3 9.15 -6.30 -8.21
N PHE A 4 10.16 -6.44 -9.08
CA PHE A 4 11.39 -7.13 -8.74
C PHE A 4 12.14 -6.43 -7.60
N SER A 5 12.25 -5.11 -7.64
CA SER A 5 12.87 -4.31 -6.57
C SER A 5 12.22 -4.59 -5.22
N VAL A 6 10.88 -4.57 -5.16
CA VAL A 6 10.14 -4.85 -3.92
C VAL A 6 10.42 -6.26 -3.39
N LEU A 7 10.43 -7.28 -4.25
CA LEU A 7 10.72 -8.64 -3.82
C LEU A 7 12.14 -8.79 -3.27
N MET A 8 13.12 -8.15 -3.89
CA MET A 8 14.50 -8.14 -3.42
C MET A 8 14.64 -7.42 -2.08
N GLU A 9 14.01 -6.26 -1.94
CA GLU A 9 14.00 -5.48 -0.70
C GLU A 9 13.32 -6.24 0.44
N VAL A 10 12.20 -6.92 0.17
CA VAL A 10 11.52 -7.79 1.14
C VAL A 10 12.42 -8.98 1.54
N ALA A 11 13.08 -9.64 0.59
CA ALA A 11 13.99 -10.75 0.89
C ALA A 11 15.16 -10.29 1.77
N TRP A 12 15.75 -9.14 1.45
CA TRP A 12 16.80 -8.53 2.23
C TRP A 12 16.33 -8.12 3.63
N LEU A 13 15.13 -7.53 3.75
CA LEU A 13 14.55 -7.13 5.03
C LEU A 13 14.29 -8.34 5.93
N ARG A 14 13.77 -9.44 5.35
CA ARG A 14 13.57 -10.72 6.06
C ARG A 14 14.87 -11.30 6.58
N SER A 15 15.96 -11.22 5.81
CA SER A 15 17.28 -11.70 6.25
C SER A 15 17.81 -10.94 7.48
N ARG A 16 17.28 -9.74 7.74
CA ARG A 16 17.68 -8.86 8.86
C ARG A 16 16.64 -8.81 9.98
N GLY A 17 15.55 -9.57 9.89
CA GLY A 17 14.46 -9.54 10.87
C GLY A 17 13.64 -8.25 10.89
N GLY A 18 13.64 -7.47 9.80
CA GLY A 18 12.80 -6.28 9.71
C GLY A 18 11.32 -6.63 9.58
N ARG A 19 10.45 -5.75 10.11
CA ARG A 19 8.99 -5.96 10.17
C ARG A 19 8.21 -5.07 9.21
N PHE A 20 8.74 -3.89 8.90
CA PHE A 20 8.07 -2.90 8.07
C PHE A 20 8.99 -2.47 6.93
N HIS A 21 8.43 -2.36 5.74
CA HIS A 21 9.13 -1.92 4.55
C HIS A 21 8.33 -0.79 3.91
N TYR A 22 8.95 0.38 3.82
CA TYR A 22 8.33 1.57 3.25
C TYR A 22 8.57 1.62 1.75
N LEU A 23 7.52 1.41 0.97
CA LEU A 23 7.56 1.37 -0.50
C LEU A 23 7.65 2.77 -1.15
N GLY A 24 7.59 3.85 -0.37
CA GLY A 24 7.61 5.22 -0.88
C GLY A 24 6.28 5.67 -1.47
N LEU A 25 6.35 6.70 -2.33
CA LEU A 25 5.18 7.34 -2.92
C LEU A 25 4.36 6.36 -3.77
N TYR A 26 3.04 6.41 -3.56
CA TYR A 26 2.03 5.71 -4.33
C TYR A 26 0.99 6.71 -4.83
N VAL A 27 0.67 6.64 -6.13
CA VAL A 27 -0.36 7.46 -6.77
C VAL A 27 -1.26 6.53 -7.58
N ASP A 28 -2.55 6.48 -7.27
CA ASP A 28 -3.49 5.53 -7.89
C ASP A 28 -3.71 5.77 -9.39
N SER A 29 -3.59 7.02 -9.84
CA SER A 29 -3.74 7.39 -11.24
C SER A 29 -2.52 7.01 -12.09
N CYS A 30 -1.39 6.68 -11.45
CA CYS A 30 -0.17 6.29 -12.12
C CYS A 30 -0.11 4.76 -12.27
N ARG A 31 -0.45 4.24 -13.46
CA ARG A 31 -0.40 2.80 -13.77
C ARG A 31 0.95 2.15 -13.41
N HIS A 32 2.05 2.90 -13.52
CA HIS A 32 3.38 2.40 -13.17
C HIS A 32 3.58 2.15 -11.68
N LEU A 33 2.78 2.77 -10.80
CA LEU A 33 2.88 2.62 -9.34
C LEU A 33 1.84 1.67 -8.76
N ASN A 34 0.82 1.29 -9.55
CA ASN A 34 -0.28 0.43 -9.10
C ASN A 34 0.16 -0.92 -8.54
N TYR A 35 1.33 -1.42 -8.92
CA TYR A 35 1.89 -2.65 -8.35
C TYR A 35 2.14 -2.56 -6.84
N LYS A 36 2.41 -1.37 -6.28
CA LYS A 36 2.62 -1.17 -4.83
C LYS A 36 1.36 -1.44 -4.01
N ALA A 37 0.18 -1.28 -4.61
CA ALA A 37 -1.11 -1.51 -3.94
C ALA A 37 -1.49 -2.99 -3.80
N ALA A 38 -0.69 -3.90 -4.34
CA ALA A 38 -0.97 -5.34 -4.33
C ALA A 38 -0.31 -6.10 -3.16
N TYR A 39 0.52 -5.44 -2.36
CA TYR A 39 1.22 -6.06 -1.24
C TYR A 39 0.46 -5.83 0.06
N PHE A 40 -0.18 -6.87 0.58
CA PHE A 40 -0.97 -6.81 1.81
C PHE A 40 -0.31 -7.62 2.94
N PRO A 41 -0.61 -7.31 4.20
CA PRO A 41 -1.28 -6.10 4.67
C PRO A 41 -0.36 -4.88 4.53
N HIS A 42 -0.92 -3.71 4.23
CA HIS A 42 -0.15 -2.46 4.16
C HIS A 42 -0.89 -1.30 4.81
N GLU A 43 -0.17 -0.22 5.07
CA GLU A 43 -0.75 1.05 5.52
C GLU A 43 -0.50 2.12 4.47
N ARG A 44 -1.40 3.10 4.37
CA ARG A 44 -1.20 4.28 3.52
C ARG A 44 -1.29 5.53 4.38
N PHE A 45 -0.32 6.42 4.19
CA PHE A 45 -0.35 7.72 4.83
C PHE A 45 -1.25 8.67 4.01
N PHE A 46 -2.33 9.12 4.62
CA PHE A 46 -3.25 10.09 4.05
C PHE A 46 -3.62 11.11 5.13
N ASP A 47 -3.58 12.39 4.77
CA ASP A 47 -4.02 13.49 5.64
C ASP A 47 -3.44 13.43 7.07
N GLY A 48 -2.11 13.26 7.16
CA GLY A 48 -1.42 13.23 8.46
C GLY A 48 -1.54 11.90 9.22
N SER A 49 -2.27 10.91 8.71
CA SER A 49 -2.58 9.67 9.43
C SER A 49 -2.28 8.41 8.61
N TRP A 50 -1.83 7.35 9.29
CA TRP A 50 -1.67 6.02 8.68
C TRP A 50 -2.99 5.25 8.72
N MET A 51 -3.45 4.81 7.56
CA MET A 51 -4.69 4.02 7.42
C MET A 51 -4.35 2.58 7.03
N PRO A 52 -4.84 1.56 7.77
CA PRO A 52 -4.57 0.15 7.48
C PRO A 52 -5.41 -0.38 6.31
N PHE A 53 -4.80 -1.25 5.51
CA PHE A 53 -5.41 -1.99 4.40
C PHE A 53 -5.14 -3.48 4.61
N PRO A 54 -6.07 -4.21 5.27
CA PRO A 54 -5.75 -5.51 5.86
C PRO A 54 -5.82 -6.70 4.90
N ASP A 55 -6.59 -6.69 3.79
CA ASP A 55 -6.59 -7.80 2.85
C ASP A 55 -7.27 -7.47 1.51
N LYS A 56 -6.88 -8.18 0.45
CA LYS A 56 -7.61 -8.24 -0.82
C LYS A 56 -8.90 -9.06 -0.68
N ALA A 57 -8.93 -10.09 0.16
CA ALA A 57 -10.10 -10.95 0.36
C ALA A 57 -11.28 -10.21 1.03
N SER A 58 -10.98 -9.38 2.04
CA SER A 58 -11.97 -8.52 2.73
C SER A 58 -12.56 -7.44 1.82
N MET A 59 -11.82 -7.05 0.78
CA MET A 59 -12.20 -5.97 -0.14
C MET A 59 -13.25 -6.39 -1.19
N GLY A 60 -13.59 -7.69 -1.27
CA GLY A 60 -14.66 -8.21 -2.14
C GLY A 60 -16.08 -8.08 -1.57
N SER A 61 -16.23 -7.78 -0.27
CA SER A 61 -17.54 -7.58 0.38
C SER A 61 -17.69 -6.21 1.06
N VAL A 62 -16.58 -5.50 1.29
CA VAL A 62 -16.60 -4.15 1.85
C VAL A 62 -16.59 -3.15 0.69
N SER A 63 -17.70 -2.43 0.51
CA SER A 63 -17.71 -1.18 -0.23
C SER A 63 -16.78 -0.21 0.50
N VAL A 64 -15.49 -0.23 0.15
CA VAL A 64 -14.52 0.77 0.59
C VAL A 64 -15.01 2.07 -0.01
N ARG A 65 -15.71 2.89 0.79
CA ARG A 65 -16.02 4.25 0.40
C ARG A 65 -14.67 4.94 0.20
N ARG A 66 -14.33 5.20 -1.07
CA ARG A 66 -13.34 6.21 -1.42
C ARG A 66 -13.87 7.51 -0.82
N PRO A 67 -13.18 8.18 0.12
CA PRO A 67 -13.56 9.55 0.42
C PRO A 67 -13.49 10.34 -0.89
N ALA A 68 -14.59 11.00 -1.25
CA ALA A 68 -14.61 11.88 -2.40
C ALA A 68 -13.67 13.04 -2.12
N VAL A 69 -13.00 13.56 -3.17
CA VAL A 69 -11.99 14.63 -3.12
C VAL A 69 -12.55 15.98 -2.59
N GLY A 70 -13.78 16.02 -2.06
CA GLY A 70 -14.44 17.23 -1.57
C GLY A 70 -15.18 17.10 -0.23
N GLU A 71 -14.94 16.05 0.57
CA GLU A 71 -15.53 15.89 1.92
C GLU A 71 -14.49 16.02 3.05
N LEU A 72 -13.56 16.97 2.94
CA LEU A 72 -12.68 17.38 4.04
C LEU A 72 -13.13 18.77 4.53
N PRO A 73 -13.29 18.99 5.86
CA PRO A 73 -13.51 20.33 6.42
C PRO A 73 -12.28 21.23 6.27
#